data_AF-A0A812I7W2-F1
#
_entry.id   AF-A0A812I7W2-F1
#
_cell.length_a   1.000
_cell.length_b   1.000
_cell.length_c   1.000
_cell.angle_alpha   90.00
_cell.angle_beta   90.00
_cell.angle_gamma   90.00
#
_symmetry.space_group_name_H-M   'P 1'
#
loop_
_entity.id
_entity.type
_entity.pdbx_description
1 polymer ?
#
loop_
_entity_poly.entity_id
_entity_poly.type
_entity_poly.pdbx_seq_one_letter_code
_entity_poly.pdbx_strand_id
1 'polypeptide(L)'
;MGGKKRKREEPDEGSGHGEEEAAGQPKTGPGRGATSKPSAVQMLKPKSGRLTTLSVALPASIVENAQGGELKAVLVGQIARALTIYGVDEVVIFEDRSDAAASEEDGVSNSMAFFVRNLQYLETPQYLRKQLVPVHKDLKWVGLLAPLDAPHHLRKYENLAYREGVVLKKQMDRPHTDSEEGEQKGCWVNCGLADPVWVAGSEIATDVRVTVRLDEEPSGRGRGGRGSGRGRGATTRRGRAVDPREPRERLGLYWGFQTRLAGSLKAVFDECPWEGGYDLSIGTSERGESLGLGRLPKFRHLLLAFGGLGGFEEVLADAKSGYKADTDPASLFGRYVNVCPRQKSRTIRTEEALLIALAILDPLVES
;
A
#
# COMPACT_ATOMS: atom_id res chain seq x y z
N MET A 1 17.16 39.35 -71.91
CA MET A 1 17.87 40.11 -70.86
C MET A 1 17.67 39.40 -69.54
N GLY A 2 18.76 38.86 -68.97
CA GLY A 2 18.73 38.03 -67.77
C GLY A 2 18.54 38.83 -66.49
N GLY A 3 17.71 38.31 -65.59
CA GLY A 3 17.56 38.75 -64.21
C GLY A 3 17.71 37.56 -63.29
N LYS A 4 18.81 37.54 -62.53
CA LYS A 4 19.27 36.49 -61.61
C LYS A 4 18.25 36.17 -60.51
N LYS A 5 17.86 34.90 -60.38
CA LYS A 5 17.43 34.29 -59.11
C LYS A 5 18.67 33.75 -58.38
N ARG A 6 18.97 34.26 -57.18
CA ARG A 6 19.85 33.63 -56.17
C ARG A 6 19.25 33.97 -54.79
N LYS A 7 18.54 33.01 -54.19
CA LYS A 7 18.97 32.06 -53.17
C LYS A 7 19.05 32.74 -51.79
N ARG A 8 17.92 32.69 -51.06
CA ARG A 8 17.89 32.91 -49.60
C ARG A 8 18.55 31.70 -48.95
N GLU A 9 19.49 31.97 -48.06
CA GLU A 9 20.14 30.98 -47.20
C GLU A 9 19.13 30.54 -46.12
N GLU A 10 18.90 29.24 -46.04
CA GLU A 10 18.33 28.58 -44.86
C GLU A 10 19.45 28.40 -43.84
N PRO A 11 19.25 28.71 -42.55
CA PRO A 11 20.17 28.28 -41.52
C PRO A 11 19.90 26.82 -41.15
N ASP A 12 21.01 26.10 -41.12
CA ASP A 12 21.27 24.72 -40.72
C ASP A 12 20.61 24.34 -39.37
N GLU A 13 19.64 23.41 -39.37
CA GLU A 13 19.16 22.75 -38.16
C GLU A 13 20.16 21.67 -37.73
N GLY A 14 21.23 22.12 -37.06
CA GLY A 14 22.16 21.26 -36.34
C GLY A 14 21.52 20.72 -35.06
N SER A 15 21.27 19.42 -35.05
CA SER A 15 20.89 18.61 -33.90
C SER A 15 21.91 18.71 -32.75
N GLY A 16 21.46 19.19 -31.59
CA GLY A 16 22.20 19.12 -30.33
C GLY A 16 21.26 18.70 -29.20
N HIS A 17 21.29 17.42 -28.82
CA HIS A 17 20.67 16.95 -27.58
C HIS A 17 21.45 17.51 -26.39
N GLY A 18 20.91 18.56 -25.77
CA GLY A 18 21.32 19.02 -24.45
C GLY A 18 20.43 18.38 -23.39
N GLU A 19 21.04 17.60 -22.50
CA GLU A 19 20.43 17.15 -21.25
C GLU A 19 20.14 18.37 -20.36
N GLU A 20 18.87 18.64 -20.07
CA GLU A 20 18.50 19.63 -19.05
C GLU A 20 18.73 19.04 -17.66
N GLU A 21 19.85 19.44 -17.05
CA GLU A 21 20.10 19.33 -15.61
C GLU A 21 19.00 20.08 -14.83
N ALA A 22 18.17 19.35 -14.09
CA ALA A 22 17.22 19.93 -13.15
C ALA A 22 17.94 20.76 -12.09
N ALA A 23 17.49 22.02 -11.98
CA ALA A 23 18.05 23.09 -11.19
C ALA A 23 18.36 22.73 -9.71
N GLY A 24 19.50 23.24 -9.25
CA GLY A 24 20.11 22.94 -7.96
C GLY A 24 19.27 23.24 -6.71
N GLN A 25 19.41 22.35 -5.73
CA GLN A 25 18.95 22.59 -4.36
C GLN A 25 19.84 23.62 -3.66
N PRO A 26 19.28 24.56 -2.88
CA PRO A 26 20.07 25.49 -2.09
C PRO A 26 20.76 24.73 -0.94
N LYS A 27 22.07 24.94 -0.81
CA LYS A 27 22.86 24.45 0.33
C LYS A 27 22.34 25.09 1.62
N THR A 28 21.74 24.30 2.51
CA THR A 28 21.38 24.75 3.86
C THR A 28 22.48 24.37 4.84
N GLY A 29 22.94 25.36 5.62
CA GLY A 29 23.93 25.17 6.69
C GLY A 29 23.38 24.35 7.86
N PRO A 30 24.26 23.94 8.81
CA PRO A 30 23.86 23.07 9.90
C PRO A 30 23.04 23.88 10.91
N GLY A 31 21.74 23.59 11.05
CA GLY A 31 20.95 24.15 12.16
C GLY A 31 19.48 24.51 11.91
N ARG A 32 18.92 24.30 10.71
CA ARG A 32 17.45 24.41 10.50
C ARG A 32 16.90 23.10 9.98
N GLY A 33 16.14 22.38 10.80
CA GLY A 33 15.43 21.17 10.38
C GLY A 33 14.54 21.47 9.18
N ALA A 34 14.63 20.66 8.13
CA ALA A 34 13.82 20.81 6.93
C ALA A 34 12.33 20.69 7.30
N THR A 35 11.60 21.79 7.20
CA THR A 35 10.17 21.93 7.53
C THR A 35 9.24 21.35 6.46
N SER A 36 9.77 20.72 5.40
CA SER A 36 8.98 20.38 4.22
C SER A 36 7.99 19.24 4.44
N LYS A 37 8.18 18.35 5.44
CA LYS A 37 7.28 17.22 5.75
C LYS A 37 7.37 16.75 7.23
N PRO A 38 6.91 17.55 8.21
CA PRO A 38 7.03 17.19 9.63
C PRO A 38 6.24 15.92 10.01
N SER A 39 5.10 15.67 9.37
CA SER A 39 4.27 14.48 9.57
C SER A 39 4.96 13.20 9.10
N ALA A 40 5.65 13.22 7.95
CA ALA A 40 6.41 12.07 7.46
C ALA A 40 7.50 11.64 8.46
N VAL A 41 8.16 12.62 9.10
CA VAL A 41 9.15 12.34 10.15
C VAL A 41 8.48 11.78 11.42
N GLN A 42 7.30 12.27 11.80
CA GLN A 42 6.55 11.74 12.95
C GLN A 42 6.02 10.31 12.71
N MET A 43 5.53 10.01 11.51
CA MET A 43 5.02 8.67 11.14
C MET A 43 6.11 7.59 11.21
N LEU A 44 7.37 7.96 10.98
CA LEU A 44 8.52 7.06 11.04
C LEU A 44 9.08 6.88 12.45
N LYS A 45 8.59 7.63 13.45
CA LYS A 45 9.04 7.47 14.84
C LYS A 45 8.37 6.24 15.46
N PRO A 46 9.14 5.34 16.08
CA PRO A 46 8.59 4.24 16.85
C PRO A 46 7.62 4.74 17.93
N LYS A 47 6.46 4.11 18.01
CA LYS A 47 5.45 4.26 19.06
C LYS A 47 5.36 2.96 19.87
N SER A 48 4.45 2.91 20.84
CA SER A 48 4.02 1.64 21.41
C SER A 48 3.45 0.74 20.33
N GLY A 49 3.74 -0.56 20.42
CA GLY A 49 3.17 -1.57 19.54
C GLY A 49 1.65 -1.51 19.45
N ARG A 50 1.10 -1.78 18.25
CA ARG A 50 -0.34 -1.83 17.99
C ARG A 50 -0.75 -3.26 17.66
N LEU A 51 -1.59 -3.85 18.51
CA LEU A 51 -2.13 -5.21 18.30
C LEU A 51 -3.49 -5.20 17.60
N THR A 52 -4.25 -4.11 17.71
CA THR A 52 -5.56 -3.96 17.05
C THR A 52 -5.43 -3.77 15.55
N THR A 53 -6.32 -4.35 14.75
CA THR A 53 -6.36 -4.17 13.29
C THR A 53 -7.63 -3.47 12.84
N LEU A 54 -7.50 -2.74 11.73
CA LEU A 54 -8.61 -2.13 11.01
C LEU A 54 -8.67 -2.73 9.61
N SER A 55 -9.82 -3.30 9.26
CA SER A 55 -10.07 -3.94 7.97
C SER A 55 -11.23 -3.23 7.28
N VAL A 56 -11.16 -3.07 5.96
CA VAL A 56 -12.21 -2.44 5.16
C VAL A 56 -12.70 -3.41 4.10
N ALA A 57 -14.02 -3.66 4.01
CA ALA A 57 -14.63 -4.45 2.95
C ALA A 57 -15.36 -3.57 1.94
N LEU A 58 -15.05 -3.76 0.65
CA LEU A 58 -15.62 -3.00 -0.47
C LEU A 58 -16.14 -3.96 -1.56
N PRO A 59 -17.28 -3.65 -2.20
CA PRO A 59 -17.76 -4.42 -3.34
C PRO A 59 -16.85 -4.22 -4.55
N ALA A 60 -16.63 -5.27 -5.33
CA ALA A 60 -15.83 -5.22 -6.55
C ALA A 60 -16.48 -4.30 -7.60
N SER A 61 -17.81 -4.28 -7.68
CA SER A 61 -18.56 -3.52 -8.69
C SER A 61 -18.38 -2.00 -8.61
N ILE A 62 -17.85 -1.43 -7.50
CA ILE A 62 -17.77 0.02 -7.35
C ILE A 62 -16.92 0.68 -8.44
N VAL A 63 -15.95 -0.05 -9.00
CA VAL A 63 -15.12 0.44 -10.11
C VAL A 63 -15.91 0.55 -11.41
N GLU A 64 -17.01 -0.19 -11.58
CA GLU A 64 -17.85 -0.09 -12.78
C GLU A 64 -18.66 1.21 -12.84
N ASN A 65 -18.78 1.93 -11.72
CA ASN A 65 -19.45 3.23 -11.68
C ASN A 65 -18.61 4.35 -12.34
N ALA A 66 -17.31 4.12 -12.57
CA ALA A 66 -16.42 5.08 -13.21
C ALA A 66 -16.43 4.94 -14.74
N GLN A 67 -16.49 6.07 -15.44
CA GLN A 67 -16.53 6.11 -16.90
C GLN A 67 -15.14 5.87 -17.51
N GLY A 68 -14.90 4.64 -17.98
CA GLY A 68 -13.66 4.26 -18.66
C GLY A 68 -12.50 3.92 -17.72
N GLY A 69 -11.50 3.22 -18.25
CA GLY A 69 -10.41 2.63 -17.45
C GLY A 69 -9.54 3.65 -16.71
N GLU A 70 -9.40 4.87 -17.22
CA GLU A 70 -8.67 5.95 -16.55
C GLU A 70 -9.34 6.36 -15.25
N LEU A 71 -10.64 6.66 -15.28
CA LEU A 71 -11.39 7.05 -14.08
C LEU A 71 -11.53 5.89 -13.09
N LYS A 72 -11.60 4.65 -13.59
CA LYS A 72 -11.52 3.45 -12.73
C LYS A 72 -10.21 3.43 -11.93
N ALA A 73 -9.08 3.68 -12.60
CA ALA A 73 -7.79 3.70 -11.92
C ALA A 73 -7.72 4.83 -10.88
N VAL A 74 -8.18 6.03 -11.23
CA VAL A 74 -8.21 7.19 -10.31
C VAL A 74 -9.06 6.88 -9.07
N LEU A 75 -10.24 6.26 -9.26
CA LEU A 75 -11.10 5.81 -8.16
C LEU A 75 -10.37 4.84 -7.22
N VAL A 76 -9.71 3.81 -7.76
CA VAL A 76 -8.91 2.88 -6.95
C VAL A 76 -7.77 3.62 -6.22
N GLY A 77 -7.13 4.59 -6.88
CA GLY A 77 -6.12 5.44 -6.26
C GLY A 77 -6.65 6.28 -5.09
N GLN A 78 -7.85 6.84 -5.20
CA GLN A 78 -8.51 7.58 -4.11
C GLN A 78 -8.77 6.68 -2.91
N ILE A 79 -9.26 5.46 -3.17
CA ILE A 79 -9.50 4.44 -2.13
C ILE A 79 -8.18 4.06 -1.46
N ALA A 80 -7.16 3.68 -2.24
CA ALA A 80 -5.84 3.30 -1.70
C ALA A 80 -5.23 4.39 -0.82
N ARG A 81 -5.42 5.66 -1.19
CA ARG A 81 -5.01 6.79 -0.38
C ARG A 81 -5.79 6.89 0.92
N ALA A 82 -7.12 6.77 0.88
CA ALA A 82 -7.95 6.77 2.09
C ALA A 82 -7.50 5.68 3.08
N LEU A 83 -7.33 4.44 2.59
CA LEU A 83 -6.85 3.31 3.38
C LEU A 83 -5.48 3.61 4.03
N THR A 84 -4.57 4.19 3.26
CA THR A 84 -3.21 4.54 3.72
C THR A 84 -3.21 5.66 4.76
N ILE A 85 -4.01 6.70 4.55
CA ILE A 85 -4.08 7.87 5.44
C ILE A 85 -4.52 7.45 6.84
N TYR A 86 -5.50 6.55 6.94
CA TYR A 86 -6.08 6.09 8.20
C TYR A 86 -5.52 4.75 8.68
N GLY A 87 -4.40 4.31 8.12
CA GLY A 87 -3.66 3.14 8.62
C GLY A 87 -4.43 1.81 8.59
N VAL A 88 -5.27 1.60 7.58
CA VAL A 88 -6.02 0.34 7.40
C VAL A 88 -5.05 -0.81 7.13
N ASP A 89 -5.19 -1.92 7.86
CA ASP A 89 -4.29 -3.08 7.77
C ASP A 89 -4.70 -4.10 6.70
N GLU A 90 -5.99 -4.17 6.39
CA GLU A 90 -6.57 -5.11 5.41
C GLU A 90 -7.65 -4.43 4.58
N VAL A 91 -7.64 -4.67 3.27
CA VAL A 91 -8.76 -4.35 2.37
C VAL A 91 -9.27 -5.63 1.73
N VAL A 92 -10.56 -5.89 1.91
CA VAL A 92 -11.25 -7.05 1.36
C VAL A 92 -12.11 -6.58 0.19
N ILE A 93 -11.80 -7.04 -1.01
CA ILE A 93 -12.63 -6.80 -2.19
C ILE A 93 -13.50 -8.03 -2.39
N PHE A 94 -14.82 -7.86 -2.31
CA PHE A 94 -15.76 -8.96 -2.43
C PHE A 94 -16.60 -8.90 -3.71
N GLU A 95 -16.90 -10.05 -4.30
CA GLU A 95 -17.83 -10.13 -5.43
C GLU A 95 -19.25 -9.85 -4.94
N ASP A 96 -19.93 -8.91 -5.58
CA ASP A 96 -21.27 -8.48 -5.23
C ASP A 96 -22.26 -8.60 -6.40
N ARG A 97 -21.79 -9.09 -7.55
CA ARG A 97 -22.55 -9.16 -8.80
C ARG A 97 -22.37 -10.53 -9.45
N SER A 98 -23.47 -11.25 -9.61
CA SER A 98 -23.49 -12.56 -10.29
C SER A 98 -23.37 -12.43 -11.82
N ASP A 99 -23.74 -11.27 -12.37
CA ASP A 99 -23.71 -10.94 -13.79
C ASP A 99 -22.37 -10.31 -14.24
N ALA A 100 -21.40 -10.15 -13.34
CA ALA A 100 -20.11 -9.55 -13.66
C ALA A 100 -19.31 -10.43 -14.64
N ALA A 101 -18.74 -9.79 -15.67
CA ALA A 101 -17.90 -10.48 -16.64
C ALA A 101 -16.65 -11.06 -15.97
N ALA A 102 -16.45 -12.38 -16.09
CA ALA A 102 -15.30 -13.08 -15.56
C ALA A 102 -14.00 -12.69 -16.31
N SER A 103 -12.89 -12.65 -15.58
CA SER A 103 -11.53 -12.60 -16.12
C SER A 103 -11.12 -14.01 -16.54
N GLU A 104 -10.67 -14.16 -17.79
CA GLU A 104 -10.15 -15.42 -18.32
C GLU A 104 -8.85 -15.85 -17.61
N GLU A 105 -8.09 -14.91 -17.07
CA GLU A 105 -6.77 -15.13 -16.50
C GLU A 105 -6.79 -15.28 -14.97
N ASP A 106 -7.75 -14.63 -14.28
CA ASP A 106 -7.70 -14.44 -12.82
C ASP A 106 -8.68 -15.31 -12.03
N GLY A 107 -9.66 -15.96 -12.68
CA GLY A 107 -10.67 -16.77 -12.00
C GLY A 107 -11.67 -15.98 -11.15
N VAL A 108 -11.71 -14.65 -11.30
CA VAL A 108 -12.63 -13.69 -10.64
C VAL A 108 -13.20 -12.72 -11.66
N SER A 109 -14.11 -11.81 -11.28
CA SER A 109 -14.62 -10.78 -12.18
C SER A 109 -13.52 -9.83 -12.67
N ASN A 110 -13.68 -9.28 -13.87
CA ASN A 110 -12.76 -8.25 -14.40
C ASN A 110 -12.67 -7.04 -13.47
N SER A 111 -13.77 -6.67 -12.81
CA SER A 111 -13.83 -5.57 -11.85
C SER A 111 -12.98 -5.88 -10.62
N MET A 112 -13.11 -7.08 -10.04
CA MET A 112 -12.28 -7.52 -8.91
C MET A 112 -10.81 -7.58 -9.28
N ALA A 113 -10.47 -8.22 -10.40
CA ALA A 113 -9.10 -8.35 -10.87
C ALA A 113 -8.43 -6.98 -11.07
N PHE A 114 -9.12 -6.06 -11.77
CA PHE A 114 -8.65 -4.70 -11.98
C PHE A 114 -8.41 -3.97 -10.65
N PHE A 115 -9.38 -4.05 -9.73
CA PHE A 115 -9.34 -3.33 -8.46
C PHE A 115 -8.19 -3.82 -7.58
N VAL A 116 -8.12 -5.14 -7.34
CA VAL A 116 -7.06 -5.74 -6.52
C VAL A 116 -5.67 -5.49 -7.10
N ARG A 117 -5.50 -5.66 -8.41
CA ARG A 117 -4.21 -5.47 -9.06
C ARG A 117 -3.70 -4.03 -8.93
N ASN A 118 -4.59 -3.04 -9.06
CA ASN A 118 -4.23 -1.63 -8.84
C ASN A 118 -3.92 -1.33 -7.36
N LEU A 119 -4.67 -1.89 -6.40
CA LEU A 119 -4.39 -1.75 -4.97
C LEU A 119 -3.01 -2.32 -4.60
N GLN A 120 -2.72 -3.55 -5.04
CA GLN A 120 -1.44 -4.22 -4.79
C GLN A 120 -0.27 -3.47 -5.42
N TYR A 121 -0.43 -2.93 -6.64
CA TYR A 121 0.59 -2.11 -7.28
C TYR A 121 0.91 -0.85 -6.47
N LEU A 122 -0.13 -0.16 -5.99
CA LEU A 122 0.02 1.05 -5.20
C LEU A 122 0.69 0.78 -3.86
N GLU A 123 0.26 -0.26 -3.14
CA GLU A 123 0.82 -0.67 -1.85
C GLU A 123 2.28 -1.11 -1.97
N THR A 124 2.66 -1.78 -3.06
CA THR A 124 4.02 -2.26 -3.28
C THR A 124 5.02 -1.09 -3.35
N PRO A 125 6.09 -1.08 -2.52
CA PRO A 125 7.13 -0.06 -2.57
C PRO A 125 7.77 0.08 -3.97
N GLN A 126 8.06 1.32 -4.36
CA GLN A 126 8.49 1.70 -5.70
C GLN A 126 9.74 0.94 -6.20
N TYR A 127 10.66 0.59 -5.30
CA TYR A 127 11.90 -0.12 -5.63
C TYR A 127 11.71 -1.64 -5.82
N LEU A 128 10.51 -2.17 -5.53
CA LEU A 128 10.17 -3.58 -5.70
C LEU A 128 9.27 -3.83 -6.91
N ARG A 129 8.51 -2.82 -7.36
CA ARG A 129 7.50 -2.96 -8.43
C ARG A 129 8.04 -3.61 -9.70
N LYS A 130 9.23 -3.21 -10.16
CA LYS A 130 9.83 -3.75 -11.39
C LYS A 130 10.11 -5.26 -11.30
N GLN A 131 10.35 -5.79 -10.11
CA GLN A 131 10.66 -7.21 -9.90
C GLN A 131 9.40 -8.03 -9.56
N LEU A 132 8.49 -7.47 -8.78
CA LEU A 132 7.32 -8.19 -8.26
C LEU A 132 6.07 -8.06 -9.13
N VAL A 133 5.92 -6.96 -9.88
CA VAL A 133 4.68 -6.67 -10.62
C VAL A 133 4.93 -6.75 -12.12
N PRO A 134 4.36 -7.76 -12.80
CA PRO A 134 4.48 -7.88 -14.25
C PRO A 134 3.72 -6.75 -14.95
N VAL A 135 4.13 -6.46 -16.19
CA VAL A 135 3.41 -5.50 -17.05
C VAL A 135 2.02 -6.07 -17.35
N HIS A 136 0.98 -5.30 -17.07
CA HIS A 136 -0.40 -5.75 -17.25
C HIS A 136 -1.29 -4.60 -17.77
N LYS A 137 -2.31 -4.95 -18.59
CA LYS A 137 -3.23 -3.98 -19.22
C LYS A 137 -3.98 -3.11 -18.19
N ASP A 138 -4.37 -3.68 -17.06
CA ASP A 138 -5.08 -2.97 -15.99
C ASP A 138 -4.22 -1.94 -15.28
N LEU A 139 -2.89 -2.04 -15.39
CA LEU A 139 -1.94 -1.11 -14.80
C LEU A 139 -1.56 0.01 -15.77
N LYS A 140 -2.22 0.12 -16.93
CA LYS A 140 -1.92 1.14 -17.95
C LYS A 140 -1.93 2.56 -17.40
N TRP A 141 -2.81 2.85 -16.44
CA TRP A 141 -3.08 4.20 -15.94
C TRP A 141 -2.42 4.50 -14.58
N VAL A 142 -1.58 3.60 -14.05
CA VAL A 142 -0.96 3.79 -12.72
C VAL A 142 -0.08 5.03 -12.61
N GLY A 143 0.40 5.56 -13.74
CA GLY A 143 1.17 6.81 -13.79
C GLY A 143 0.37 8.06 -13.41
N LEU A 144 -0.97 7.99 -13.42
CA LEU A 144 -1.85 9.09 -13.02
C LEU A 144 -2.14 9.10 -11.51
N LEU A 145 -1.84 8.00 -10.82
CA LEU A 145 -2.27 7.79 -9.44
C LEU A 145 -1.32 8.51 -8.47
N ALA A 146 -1.91 9.22 -7.52
CA ALA A 146 -1.14 9.89 -6.48
C ALA A 146 -0.38 8.84 -5.62
N PRO A 147 0.88 9.11 -5.25
CA PRO A 147 1.68 8.17 -4.46
C PRO A 147 1.05 7.96 -3.09
N LEU A 148 1.17 6.76 -2.52
CA LEU A 148 0.73 6.50 -1.15
C LEU A 148 1.65 7.17 -0.12
N ASP A 149 2.96 7.19 -0.40
CA ASP A 149 4.00 7.74 0.51
C ASP A 149 3.87 7.19 1.95
N ALA A 150 3.58 5.89 2.07
CA ALA A 150 3.45 5.16 3.34
C ALA A 150 4.83 4.92 4.02
N PRO A 151 4.89 4.59 5.32
CA PRO A 151 6.16 4.39 6.04
C PRO A 151 7.09 3.33 5.43
N HIS A 152 6.56 2.32 4.75
CA HIS A 152 7.35 1.29 4.05
C HIS A 152 7.80 1.71 2.63
N HIS A 153 7.35 2.85 2.11
CA HIS A 153 7.76 3.43 0.81
C HIS A 153 9.05 4.25 0.93
N LEU A 154 10.00 3.73 1.71
CA LEU A 154 11.23 4.44 2.06
C LEU A 154 12.05 4.80 0.82
N ARG A 155 12.63 5.99 0.87
CA ARG A 155 13.70 6.40 -0.04
C ARG A 155 15.01 5.73 0.40
N LYS A 156 15.99 5.74 -0.51
CA LYS A 156 17.29 5.05 -0.35
C LYS A 156 18.08 5.49 0.91
N TYR A 157 17.92 6.74 1.33
CA TYR A 157 18.70 7.34 2.41
C TYR A 157 17.95 7.42 3.76
N GLU A 158 16.68 7.00 3.80
CA GLU A 158 15.89 7.02 5.02
C GLU A 158 16.23 5.81 5.89
N ASN A 159 16.43 6.03 7.19
CA ASN A 159 16.82 4.97 8.11
C ASN A 159 15.62 4.59 8.97
N LEU A 160 15.24 3.32 8.87
CA LEU A 160 14.21 2.68 9.69
C LEU A 160 14.67 1.26 10.01
N ALA A 161 14.28 0.74 11.17
CA ALA A 161 14.65 -0.61 11.61
C ALA A 161 14.09 -1.71 10.68
N TYR A 162 13.00 -1.42 9.97
CA TYR A 162 12.35 -2.35 9.05
C TYR A 162 12.39 -1.83 7.62
N ARG A 163 12.49 -2.74 6.67
CA ARG A 163 12.34 -2.48 5.24
C ARG A 163 11.64 -3.64 4.56
N GLU A 164 10.82 -3.32 3.57
CA GLU A 164 10.34 -4.31 2.62
C GLU A 164 11.47 -4.67 1.65
N GLY A 165 11.49 -5.91 1.20
CA GLY A 165 12.50 -6.38 0.27
C GLY A 165 12.04 -7.55 -0.59
N VAL A 166 12.82 -7.86 -1.61
CA VAL A 166 12.61 -9.03 -2.46
C VAL A 166 13.90 -9.84 -2.57
N VAL A 167 13.79 -11.16 -2.46
CA VAL A 167 14.92 -12.08 -2.58
C VAL A 167 15.48 -12.03 -4.00
N LEU A 168 16.78 -11.80 -4.11
CA LEU A 168 17.47 -11.67 -5.39
C LEU A 168 17.63 -13.02 -6.11
N LYS A 169 17.45 -13.00 -7.44
CA LYS A 169 17.77 -14.16 -8.30
C LYS A 169 19.27 -14.49 -8.29
N LYS A 170 20.09 -13.45 -8.43
CA LYS A 170 21.55 -13.60 -8.43
C LYS A 170 22.06 -13.51 -7.01
N GLN A 171 22.41 -14.66 -6.43
CA GLN A 171 23.13 -14.72 -5.17
C GLN A 171 24.57 -14.22 -5.37
N MET A 172 25.05 -13.40 -4.45
CA MET A 172 26.43 -12.93 -4.38
C MET A 172 27.21 -13.74 -3.35
N ASP A 173 28.53 -13.61 -3.35
CA ASP A 173 29.38 -14.24 -2.33
C ASP A 173 28.91 -13.86 -0.93
N ARG A 174 28.74 -14.86 -0.07
CA ARG A 174 28.30 -14.66 1.32
C ARG A 174 29.28 -13.71 2.03
N PRO A 175 28.79 -12.78 2.87
CA PRO A 175 29.69 -11.96 3.68
C PRO A 175 30.49 -12.82 4.65
N HIS A 176 31.79 -12.53 4.78
CA HIS A 176 32.65 -13.16 5.79
C HIS A 176 32.07 -12.93 7.19
N THR A 177 31.95 -14.00 7.96
CA THR A 177 31.53 -13.95 9.37
C THR A 177 32.73 -14.28 10.24
N ASP A 178 33.06 -13.42 11.21
CA ASP A 178 34.14 -13.64 12.19
C ASP A 178 33.79 -14.72 13.23
N SER A 179 32.59 -15.31 13.13
CA SER A 179 32.06 -16.32 14.05
C SER A 179 32.30 -17.73 13.50
N GLU A 180 32.97 -18.57 14.28
CA GLU A 180 33.16 -20.02 14.05
C GLU A 180 31.85 -20.83 14.20
N GLU A 181 30.73 -20.17 14.53
CA GLU A 181 29.41 -20.77 14.65
C GLU A 181 28.75 -21.02 13.29
N GLY A 182 29.22 -22.05 12.59
CA GLY A 182 28.48 -22.74 11.53
C GLY A 182 28.16 -21.94 10.27
N GLU A 183 28.01 -22.65 9.15
CA GLU A 183 27.59 -22.06 7.89
C GLU A 183 26.13 -21.62 7.96
N GLN A 184 25.88 -20.43 8.51
CA GLN A 184 24.53 -19.87 8.54
C GLN A 184 24.09 -19.54 7.11
N LYS A 185 23.27 -20.45 6.55
CA LYS A 185 22.55 -20.27 5.29
C LYS A 185 21.76 -18.95 5.31
N GLY A 186 21.56 -18.37 4.13
CA GLY A 186 20.86 -17.10 3.99
C GLY A 186 20.67 -16.71 2.54
N CYS A 187 20.07 -15.55 2.32
CA CYS A 187 19.84 -15.02 0.98
C CYS A 187 20.09 -13.51 0.92
N TRP A 188 20.42 -13.05 -0.28
CA TRP A 188 20.50 -11.62 -0.57
C TRP A 188 19.14 -11.03 -0.90
N VAL A 189 18.82 -9.90 -0.26
CA VAL A 189 17.53 -9.23 -0.41
C VAL A 189 17.73 -7.78 -0.86
N ASN A 190 17.03 -7.38 -1.92
CA ASN A 190 16.93 -5.98 -2.32
C ASN A 190 15.93 -5.23 -1.43
N CYS A 191 16.45 -4.41 -0.51
CA CYS A 191 15.64 -3.60 0.41
C CYS A 191 15.51 -2.11 0.00
N GLY A 192 15.77 -1.78 -1.28
CA GLY A 192 15.75 -0.40 -1.77
C GLY A 192 16.92 0.46 -1.29
N LEU A 193 17.98 -0.19 -0.81
CA LEU A 193 19.22 0.42 -0.33
C LEU A 193 20.28 0.47 -1.45
N ALA A 194 21.42 1.10 -1.18
CA ALA A 194 22.54 1.15 -2.13
C ALA A 194 23.09 -0.24 -2.46
N ASP A 195 23.18 -1.06 -1.42
CA ASP A 195 23.70 -2.42 -1.47
C ASP A 195 22.62 -3.33 -0.91
N PRO A 196 22.49 -4.57 -1.44
CA PRO A 196 21.55 -5.54 -0.91
C PRO A 196 21.89 -5.91 0.54
N VAL A 197 20.89 -6.42 1.24
CA VAL A 197 21.01 -6.86 2.64
C VAL A 197 21.17 -8.36 2.67
N TRP A 198 22.15 -8.84 3.43
CA TRP A 198 22.28 -10.26 3.73
C TRP A 198 21.28 -10.64 4.83
N VAL A 199 20.36 -11.55 4.52
CA VAL A 199 19.39 -12.07 5.47
C VAL A 199 19.82 -13.47 5.91
N ALA A 200 20.19 -13.59 7.19
CA ALA A 200 20.67 -14.83 7.76
C ALA A 200 19.53 -15.72 8.29
N GLY A 201 19.71 -17.03 8.22
CA GLY A 201 18.87 -18.03 8.90
C GLY A 201 17.77 -18.67 8.04
N SER A 202 17.57 -18.23 6.79
CA SER A 202 16.49 -18.74 5.94
C SER A 202 16.90 -18.88 4.47
N GLU A 203 16.63 -20.05 3.87
CA GLU A 203 16.59 -20.23 2.41
C GLU A 203 15.18 -19.86 1.94
N ILE A 204 15.01 -18.61 1.54
CA ILE A 204 13.75 -18.11 0.99
C ILE A 204 13.84 -18.17 -0.53
N ALA A 205 12.77 -18.61 -1.19
CA ALA A 205 12.72 -18.66 -2.66
C ALA A 205 12.94 -17.27 -3.27
N THR A 206 13.53 -17.26 -4.47
CA THR A 206 13.75 -16.02 -5.23
C THR A 206 12.42 -15.37 -5.61
N ASP A 207 12.42 -14.04 -5.78
CA ASP A 207 11.22 -13.24 -6.09
C ASP A 207 10.13 -13.25 -5.01
N VAL A 208 10.42 -13.78 -3.82
CA VAL A 208 9.53 -13.66 -2.65
C VAL A 208 9.73 -12.30 -1.98
N ARG A 209 8.64 -11.58 -1.73
CA ARG A 209 8.61 -10.36 -0.92
C ARG A 209 8.73 -10.71 0.56
N VAL A 210 9.59 -9.99 1.28
CA VAL A 210 9.88 -10.22 2.70
C VAL A 210 9.98 -8.89 3.45
N THR A 211 9.57 -8.90 4.72
CA THR A 211 9.88 -7.81 5.65
C THR A 211 11.20 -8.12 6.35
N VAL A 212 12.16 -7.21 6.26
CA VAL A 212 13.50 -7.37 6.82
C VAL A 212 13.68 -6.39 7.98
N ARG A 213 13.99 -6.93 9.17
CA ARG A 213 14.51 -6.16 10.29
C ARG A 213 16.02 -6.04 10.13
N LEU A 214 16.51 -4.82 9.95
CA LEU A 214 17.93 -4.53 9.84
C LEU A 214 18.60 -4.66 11.21
N ASP A 215 19.81 -5.20 11.23
CA ASP A 215 20.65 -5.16 12.43
C ASP A 215 21.09 -3.72 12.71
N GLU A 216 21.24 -3.35 13.99
CA GLU A 216 21.77 -2.03 14.33
C GLU A 216 23.17 -1.86 13.74
N GLU A 217 23.42 -0.75 13.05
CA GLU A 217 24.78 -0.47 12.62
C GLU A 217 25.68 -0.35 13.85
N PRO A 218 26.81 -1.07 13.92
CA PRO A 218 27.69 -0.99 15.06
C PRO A 218 28.12 0.48 15.23
N SER A 219 27.73 1.06 16.36
CA SER A 219 28.04 2.42 16.78
C SER A 219 29.55 2.56 16.99
N GLY A 220 30.31 2.73 15.91
CA GLY A 220 31.76 2.67 16.01
C GLY A 220 32.60 3.01 14.78
N ARG A 221 32.02 3.43 13.65
CA ARG A 221 32.82 4.04 12.56
C ARG A 221 32.39 5.48 12.37
N GLY A 222 33.02 6.35 13.14
CA GLY A 222 32.79 7.79 13.10
C GLY A 222 32.83 8.33 11.67
N ARG A 223 31.95 9.31 11.42
CA ARG A 223 32.16 10.32 10.36
C ARG A 223 33.51 10.98 10.60
N GLY A 224 34.58 10.43 10.04
CA GLY A 224 35.93 10.92 10.29
C GLY A 224 36.97 10.04 9.61
N GLY A 225 37.12 10.19 8.30
CA GLY A 225 38.15 9.48 7.56
C GLY A 225 38.11 9.79 6.07
N ARG A 226 38.55 11.00 5.69
CA ARG A 226 39.11 11.21 4.35
C ARG A 226 40.45 10.47 4.30
N GLY A 227 40.40 9.16 4.12
CA GLY A 227 41.56 8.32 3.86
C GLY A 227 41.47 7.79 2.45
N SER A 228 42.30 8.30 1.55
CA SER A 228 42.48 7.73 0.22
C SER A 228 43.12 6.35 0.39
N GLY A 229 42.34 5.30 0.21
CA GLY A 229 42.82 3.92 0.33
C GLY A 229 41.87 3.00 -0.40
N ARG A 230 42.31 2.52 -1.56
CA ARG A 230 41.63 1.45 -2.32
C ARG A 230 41.67 0.17 -1.48
N GLY A 231 40.60 -0.06 -0.72
CA GLY A 231 40.31 -1.29 0.01
C GLY A 231 38.80 -1.41 0.16
N ARG A 232 38.14 -2.00 -0.85
CA ARG A 232 36.69 -2.29 -0.84
C ARG A 232 36.39 -3.38 0.18
N GLY A 233 36.20 -2.99 1.44
CA GLY A 233 35.33 -3.73 2.35
C GLY A 233 34.01 -2.99 2.38
N ALA A 234 33.12 -3.24 1.42
CA ALA A 234 31.73 -2.79 1.54
C ALA A 234 31.19 -3.39 2.85
N THR A 235 30.84 -2.56 3.82
CA THR A 235 30.22 -3.03 5.06
C THR A 235 28.90 -3.68 4.66
N THR A 236 28.89 -5.00 4.56
CA THR A 236 27.69 -5.75 4.20
C THR A 236 26.64 -5.52 5.27
N ARG A 237 25.55 -4.85 4.91
CA ARG A 237 24.40 -4.72 5.79
C ARG A 237 23.74 -6.07 6.00
N ARG A 238 23.34 -6.33 7.23
CA ARG A 238 22.73 -7.58 7.67
C ARG A 238 21.35 -7.31 8.27
N GLY A 239 20.54 -8.36 8.27
CA GLY A 239 19.24 -8.34 8.91
C GLY A 239 18.63 -9.73 8.97
N ARG A 240 17.37 -9.77 9.40
CA ARG A 240 16.57 -10.99 9.54
C ARG A 240 15.23 -10.80 8.86
N ALA A 241 14.77 -11.83 8.14
CA ALA A 241 13.38 -11.90 7.73
C ALA A 241 12.51 -12.07 8.98
N VAL A 242 11.46 -11.27 9.07
CA VAL A 242 10.53 -11.24 10.20
C VAL A 242 9.10 -11.35 9.72
N ASP A 243 8.17 -11.56 10.64
CA ASP A 243 6.75 -11.49 10.33
C ASP A 243 6.38 -10.07 9.83
N PRO A 244 5.60 -9.93 8.73
CA PRO A 244 5.22 -8.62 8.20
C PRO A 244 4.40 -7.77 9.16
N ARG A 245 3.83 -8.37 10.23
CA ARG A 245 3.11 -7.65 11.30
C ARG A 245 4.04 -7.06 12.34
N GLU A 246 5.30 -7.51 12.41
CA GLU A 246 6.26 -7.10 13.43
C GLU A 246 6.46 -5.57 13.53
N PRO A 247 6.57 -4.80 12.42
CA PRO A 247 6.67 -3.34 12.48
C PRO A 247 5.49 -2.68 13.22
N ARG A 248 4.27 -3.17 12.99
CA ARG A 248 3.04 -2.70 13.62
C ARG A 248 2.96 -3.13 15.08
N GLU A 249 3.16 -4.41 15.34
CA GLU A 249 2.96 -5.01 16.67
C GLU A 249 4.03 -4.60 17.67
N ARG A 250 5.24 -4.26 17.22
CA ARG A 250 6.33 -3.82 18.10
C ARG A 250 6.47 -2.32 18.19
N LEU A 251 6.41 -1.61 17.07
CA LEU A 251 6.74 -0.18 16.99
C LEU A 251 5.54 0.70 16.61
N GLY A 252 4.34 0.12 16.44
CA GLY A 252 3.15 0.88 16.05
C GLY A 252 3.26 1.51 14.66
N LEU A 253 4.18 1.02 13.81
CA LEU A 253 4.38 1.55 12.47
C LEU A 253 3.28 1.02 11.54
N TYR A 254 2.63 1.92 10.81
CA TYR A 254 1.79 1.52 9.70
C TYR A 254 2.67 0.94 8.58
N TRP A 255 2.33 -0.25 8.08
CA TRP A 255 3.19 -1.03 7.19
C TRP A 255 2.48 -1.46 5.90
N GLY A 256 1.54 -0.63 5.44
CA GLY A 256 0.69 -0.94 4.30
C GLY A 256 -0.54 -1.76 4.69
N PHE A 257 -1.35 -2.08 3.68
CA PHE A 257 -2.51 -2.96 3.80
C PHE A 257 -2.29 -4.25 3.03
N GLN A 258 -2.88 -5.34 3.51
CA GLN A 258 -3.03 -6.56 2.72
C GLN A 258 -4.32 -6.51 1.92
N THR A 259 -4.28 -6.91 0.65
CA THR A 259 -5.48 -7.02 -0.18
C THR A 259 -5.94 -8.47 -0.25
N ARG A 260 -7.16 -8.74 0.23
CA ARG A 260 -7.81 -10.06 0.18
C ARG A 260 -8.97 -10.04 -0.80
N LEU A 261 -9.10 -11.11 -1.58
CA LEU A 261 -10.24 -11.36 -2.45
C LEU A 261 -11.26 -12.19 -1.68
N ALA A 262 -12.54 -11.88 -1.80
CA ALA A 262 -13.63 -12.67 -1.24
C ALA A 262 -14.65 -12.98 -2.34
N GLY A 263 -14.97 -14.25 -2.54
CA GLY A 263 -15.89 -14.66 -3.62
C GLY A 263 -17.35 -14.24 -3.42
N SER A 264 -17.69 -13.63 -2.27
CA SER A 264 -19.02 -13.16 -1.87
C SER A 264 -18.92 -12.24 -0.66
N LEU A 265 -20.01 -11.54 -0.30
CA LEU A 265 -20.11 -10.84 0.99
C LEU A 265 -19.95 -11.81 2.17
N LYS A 266 -20.51 -13.02 2.08
CA LYS A 266 -20.36 -14.05 3.11
C LYS A 266 -18.90 -14.47 3.33
N ALA A 267 -18.13 -14.61 2.25
CA ALA A 267 -16.71 -14.94 2.29
C ALA A 267 -15.85 -13.85 2.97
N VAL A 268 -16.33 -12.61 3.07
CA VAL A 268 -15.66 -11.58 3.87
C VAL A 268 -15.50 -12.06 5.31
N PHE A 269 -16.55 -12.64 5.90
CA PHE A 269 -16.56 -13.11 7.28
C PHE A 269 -15.99 -14.52 7.43
N ASP A 270 -16.44 -15.46 6.58
CA ASP A 270 -16.09 -16.88 6.70
C ASP A 270 -14.58 -17.13 6.48
N GLU A 271 -13.94 -16.33 5.64
CA GLU A 271 -12.51 -16.45 5.29
C GLU A 271 -11.65 -15.37 5.96
N CYS A 272 -12.11 -14.85 7.10
CA CYS A 272 -11.34 -13.91 7.91
C CYS A 272 -10.00 -14.56 8.36
N PRO A 273 -8.84 -13.90 8.17
CA PRO A 273 -7.55 -14.48 8.52
C PRO A 273 -7.25 -14.49 10.03
N TRP A 274 -8.09 -13.84 10.83
CA TRP A 274 -7.87 -13.67 12.27
C TRP A 274 -8.56 -14.76 13.07
N GLU A 275 -7.85 -15.33 14.03
CA GLU A 275 -8.45 -16.24 15.00
C GLU A 275 -9.51 -15.50 15.83
N GLY A 276 -10.73 -16.05 15.87
CA GLY A 276 -11.89 -15.37 16.48
C GLY A 276 -12.64 -14.41 15.55
N GLY A 277 -12.17 -14.23 14.30
CA GLY A 277 -12.81 -13.39 13.30
C GLY A 277 -12.71 -11.88 13.57
N TYR A 278 -13.56 -11.11 12.90
CA TYR A 278 -13.72 -9.69 13.19
C TYR A 278 -14.62 -9.51 14.42
N ASP A 279 -14.03 -9.23 15.58
CA ASP A 279 -14.74 -9.12 16.87
C ASP A 279 -15.53 -7.80 17.02
N LEU A 280 -15.31 -6.85 16.10
CA LEU A 280 -16.18 -5.69 15.89
C LEU A 280 -16.41 -5.46 14.40
N SER A 281 -17.63 -5.67 13.93
CA SER A 281 -18.02 -5.38 12.54
C SER A 281 -18.99 -4.21 12.47
N ILE A 282 -18.74 -3.30 11.53
CA ILE A 282 -19.52 -2.09 11.29
C ILE A 282 -19.92 -2.07 9.82
N GLY A 283 -21.21 -2.20 9.53
CA GLY A 283 -21.76 -1.95 8.20
C GLY A 283 -22.20 -0.50 8.05
N THR A 284 -21.98 0.12 6.90
CA THR A 284 -22.40 1.51 6.65
C THR A 284 -23.67 1.59 5.81
N SER A 285 -24.63 2.43 6.21
CA SER A 285 -25.84 2.76 5.46
C SER A 285 -26.45 4.08 5.91
N GLU A 286 -27.11 4.81 5.01
CA GLU A 286 -27.90 5.99 5.35
C GLU A 286 -29.06 5.69 6.33
N ARG A 287 -29.52 4.43 6.37
CA ARG A 287 -30.57 3.93 7.28
C ARG A 287 -30.06 3.53 8.65
N GLY A 288 -28.74 3.52 8.85
CA GLY A 288 -28.12 3.10 10.11
C GLY A 288 -28.24 4.13 11.23
N GLU A 289 -27.86 3.73 12.43
CA GLU A 289 -27.73 4.66 13.56
C GLU A 289 -26.60 5.67 13.30
N SER A 290 -26.69 6.87 13.85
CA SER A 290 -25.56 7.80 13.77
C SER A 290 -24.33 7.16 14.43
N LEU A 291 -23.22 7.02 13.69
CA LEU A 291 -21.97 6.45 14.23
C LEU A 291 -21.56 7.12 15.55
N GLY A 292 -21.79 8.44 15.63
CA GLY A 292 -21.55 9.26 16.82
C GLY A 292 -20.06 9.50 17.06
N LEU A 293 -19.75 10.33 18.06
CA LEU A 293 -18.39 10.53 18.59
C LEU A 293 -18.16 9.72 19.88
N GLY A 294 -18.98 8.69 20.10
CA GLY A 294 -18.90 7.84 21.28
C GLY A 294 -17.74 6.85 21.17
N ARG A 295 -17.23 6.41 22.33
CA ARG A 295 -16.16 5.40 22.37
C ARG A 295 -16.64 4.08 21.75
N LEU A 296 -15.82 3.48 20.90
CA LEU A 296 -16.07 2.13 20.41
C LEU A 296 -15.93 1.10 21.55
N PRO A 297 -16.66 -0.03 21.50
CA PRO A 297 -16.35 -1.15 22.37
C PRO A 297 -14.92 -1.61 22.13
N LYS A 298 -14.27 -2.21 23.13
CA LYS A 298 -12.93 -2.78 22.95
C LYS A 298 -12.98 -3.87 21.88
N PHE A 299 -12.00 -3.86 20.99
CA PHE A 299 -11.89 -4.81 19.89
C PHE A 299 -10.42 -5.19 19.65
N ARG A 300 -10.21 -6.30 18.95
CA ARG A 300 -8.93 -6.75 18.40
C ARG A 300 -8.88 -6.54 16.88
N HIS A 301 -9.95 -6.87 16.18
CA HIS A 301 -10.02 -6.88 14.73
C HIS A 301 -11.33 -6.23 14.26
N LEU A 302 -11.24 -4.94 13.89
CA LEU A 302 -12.38 -4.19 13.37
C LEU A 302 -12.56 -4.45 11.88
N LEU A 303 -13.80 -4.67 11.44
CA LEU A 303 -14.22 -4.64 10.04
C LEU A 303 -15.17 -3.46 9.79
N LEU A 304 -14.85 -2.62 8.83
CA LEU A 304 -15.73 -1.58 8.28
C LEU A 304 -16.16 -1.97 6.86
N ALA A 305 -17.44 -2.21 6.64
CA ALA A 305 -17.95 -2.73 5.37
C ALA A 305 -18.90 -1.75 4.67
N PHE A 306 -18.83 -1.72 3.34
CA PHE A 306 -19.66 -0.87 2.48
C PHE A 306 -20.44 -1.70 1.44
N GLY A 307 -21.66 -1.27 1.11
CA GLY A 307 -22.56 -1.97 0.19
C GLY A 307 -22.59 -1.45 -1.26
N GLY A 308 -21.72 -0.53 -1.66
CA GLY A 308 -21.73 -0.01 -3.04
C GLY A 308 -22.84 1.01 -3.31
N LEU A 309 -23.32 1.08 -4.55
CA LEU A 309 -24.26 2.13 -5.00
C LEU A 309 -25.67 1.96 -4.44
N GLY A 310 -26.25 0.76 -4.52
CA GLY A 310 -27.55 0.44 -3.92
C GLY A 310 -27.47 0.00 -2.45
N GLY A 311 -26.29 0.04 -1.84
CA GLY A 311 -26.09 -0.39 -0.46
C GLY A 311 -26.15 -1.92 -0.31
N PHE A 312 -26.13 -2.38 0.95
CA PHE A 312 -26.12 -3.82 1.24
C PHE A 312 -27.39 -4.53 0.80
N GLU A 313 -28.50 -3.81 0.65
CA GLU A 313 -29.74 -4.34 0.12
C GLU A 313 -29.58 -4.82 -1.33
N GLU A 314 -28.86 -4.07 -2.17
CA GLU A 314 -28.55 -4.51 -3.54
C GLU A 314 -27.58 -5.70 -3.51
N VAL A 315 -26.54 -5.63 -2.67
CA VAL A 315 -25.59 -6.74 -2.50
C VAL A 315 -26.30 -8.03 -2.13
N LEU A 316 -27.20 -7.99 -1.13
CA LEU A 316 -27.90 -9.16 -0.62
C LEU A 316 -28.93 -9.71 -1.59
N ALA A 317 -29.56 -8.84 -2.39
CA ALA A 317 -30.49 -9.27 -3.43
C ALA A 317 -29.81 -10.10 -4.53
N ASP A 318 -28.50 -9.93 -4.74
CA ASP A 318 -27.73 -10.73 -5.70
C ASP A 318 -27.35 -12.11 -5.12
N ALA A 319 -27.48 -13.14 -5.94
CA ALA A 319 -27.16 -14.53 -5.57
C ALA A 319 -25.68 -14.73 -5.20
N LYS A 320 -24.79 -13.84 -5.65
CA LYS A 320 -23.36 -13.82 -5.33
C LYS A 320 -23.08 -13.45 -3.88
N SER A 321 -24.03 -12.87 -3.15
CA SER A 321 -23.84 -12.43 -1.76
C SER A 321 -23.47 -13.56 -0.79
N GLY A 322 -23.94 -14.79 -1.06
CA GLY A 322 -23.82 -15.93 -0.16
C GLY A 322 -24.82 -15.93 1.00
N TYR A 323 -25.75 -14.97 1.03
CA TYR A 323 -26.85 -14.90 2.01
C TYR A 323 -28.20 -15.07 1.32
N LYS A 324 -29.28 -15.18 2.10
CA LYS A 324 -30.64 -15.14 1.55
C LYS A 324 -30.99 -13.70 1.16
N ALA A 325 -31.69 -13.51 0.05
CA ALA A 325 -32.04 -12.19 -0.45
C ALA A 325 -32.90 -11.34 0.49
N ASP A 326 -33.65 -11.98 1.40
CA ASP A 326 -34.49 -11.33 2.41
C ASP A 326 -33.77 -11.09 3.76
N THR A 327 -32.46 -11.34 3.82
CA THR A 327 -31.66 -11.08 5.03
C THR A 327 -31.63 -9.58 5.33
N ASP A 328 -31.90 -9.20 6.58
CA ASP A 328 -31.72 -7.83 7.04
C ASP A 328 -30.22 -7.48 7.08
N PRO A 329 -29.74 -6.48 6.31
CA PRO A 329 -28.34 -6.08 6.32
C PRO A 329 -27.79 -5.77 7.71
N ALA A 330 -28.59 -5.15 8.58
CA ALA A 330 -28.13 -4.76 9.92
C ALA A 330 -27.78 -5.98 10.78
N SER A 331 -28.43 -7.13 10.54
CA SER A 331 -28.18 -8.37 11.28
C SER A 331 -26.80 -9.01 11.00
N LEU A 332 -26.12 -8.59 9.93
CA LEU A 332 -24.79 -9.09 9.56
C LEU A 332 -23.66 -8.42 10.34
N PHE A 333 -23.93 -7.29 10.97
CA PHE A 333 -22.90 -6.45 11.58
C PHE A 333 -23.17 -6.23 13.08
N GLY A 334 -22.10 -6.10 13.85
CA GLY A 334 -22.20 -5.71 15.26
C GLY A 334 -22.78 -4.30 15.42
N ARG A 335 -22.53 -3.41 14.45
CA ARG A 335 -23.17 -2.09 14.33
C ARG A 335 -23.51 -1.78 12.88
N TYR A 336 -24.61 -1.05 12.66
CA TYR A 336 -25.03 -0.62 11.34
C TYR A 336 -25.27 0.89 11.33
N VAL A 337 -24.39 1.65 10.68
CA VAL A 337 -24.21 3.07 10.97
C VAL A 337 -24.37 3.98 9.75
N ASN A 338 -24.95 5.15 9.98
CA ASN A 338 -24.92 6.29 9.06
C ASN A 338 -23.72 7.18 9.39
N VAL A 339 -22.81 7.32 8.42
CA VAL A 339 -21.57 8.11 8.52
C VAL A 339 -21.77 9.59 8.22
N CYS A 340 -22.92 9.98 7.64
CA CYS A 340 -23.27 11.37 7.35
C CYS A 340 -24.79 11.64 7.51
N PRO A 341 -25.35 11.67 8.74
CA PRO A 341 -26.80 11.77 8.98
C PRO A 341 -27.52 13.02 8.43
N ARG A 342 -26.77 14.05 8.01
CA ARG A 342 -27.31 15.30 7.45
C ARG A 342 -26.75 15.60 6.07
N GLN A 343 -26.42 14.56 5.30
CA GLN A 343 -25.93 14.72 3.93
C GLN A 343 -26.85 15.61 3.09
N LYS A 344 -26.25 16.42 2.23
CA LYS A 344 -26.96 17.35 1.32
C LYS A 344 -26.99 16.86 -0.13
N SER A 345 -26.24 15.80 -0.42
CA SER A 345 -26.39 15.01 -1.64
C SER A 345 -27.40 13.90 -1.41
N ARG A 346 -28.10 13.48 -2.46
CA ARG A 346 -28.99 12.30 -2.40
C ARG A 346 -28.20 11.01 -2.18
N THR A 347 -26.99 10.96 -2.71
CA THR A 347 -26.10 9.79 -2.61
C THR A 347 -24.70 10.23 -2.19
N ILE A 348 -24.03 9.38 -1.44
CA ILE A 348 -22.59 9.48 -1.14
C ILE A 348 -21.95 8.26 -1.81
N ARG A 349 -20.95 8.48 -2.67
CA ARG A 349 -20.28 7.39 -3.37
C ARG A 349 -19.38 6.63 -2.38
N THR A 350 -19.10 5.35 -2.65
CA THR A 350 -18.40 4.46 -1.72
C THR A 350 -17.05 5.03 -1.26
N GLU A 351 -16.25 5.59 -2.16
CA GLU A 351 -14.96 6.19 -1.84
C GLU A 351 -15.06 7.50 -1.04
N GLU A 352 -16.18 8.24 -1.17
CA GLU A 352 -16.48 9.41 -0.36
C GLU A 352 -16.89 8.97 1.04
N ALA A 353 -17.78 7.98 1.13
CA ALA A 353 -18.24 7.38 2.37
C ALA A 353 -17.07 6.76 3.15
N LEU A 354 -16.13 6.10 2.46
CA LEU A 354 -14.91 5.54 3.03
C LEU A 354 -14.08 6.62 3.73
N LEU A 355 -13.80 7.73 3.04
CA LEU A 355 -13.04 8.84 3.61
C LEU A 355 -13.75 9.45 4.82
N ILE A 356 -15.07 9.65 4.75
CA ILE A 356 -15.86 10.20 5.86
C ILE A 356 -15.86 9.24 7.06
N ALA A 357 -16.11 7.96 6.82
CA ALA A 357 -16.20 6.95 7.87
C ALA A 357 -14.87 6.81 8.61
N LEU A 358 -13.77 6.68 7.85
CA LEU A 358 -12.44 6.55 8.44
C LEU A 358 -12.03 7.81 9.20
N ALA A 359 -12.37 9.01 8.72
CA ALA A 359 -12.13 10.25 9.45
C ALA A 359 -12.82 10.30 10.83
N ILE A 360 -14.03 9.75 10.92
CA ILE A 360 -14.79 9.69 12.17
C ILE A 360 -14.23 8.60 13.10
N LEU A 361 -13.81 7.47 12.54
CA LEU A 361 -13.31 6.32 13.31
C LEU A 361 -11.87 6.48 13.80
N ASP A 362 -11.01 7.20 13.07
CA ASP A 362 -9.60 7.41 13.39
C ASP A 362 -9.35 7.76 14.88
N PRO A 363 -9.98 8.81 15.45
CA PRO A 363 -9.79 9.13 16.87
C PRO A 363 -10.37 8.09 17.84
N LEU A 364 -11.27 7.21 17.38
CA LEU A 364 -11.93 6.19 18.19
C LEU A 364 -11.17 4.85 18.18
N VAL A 365 -10.37 4.61 17.14
CA VAL A 365 -9.53 3.43 16.98
C VAL A 365 -8.20 3.57 17.74
N GLU A 366 -7.70 4.79 17.90
CA GLU A 366 -6.50 5.09 18.71
C GLU A 366 -6.78 5.24 20.24
N SER A 367 -8.05 5.16 20.69
CA SER A 367 -8.49 5.37 22.10
C SER A 367 -8.78 4.08 22.88
#